data_AF-A0A4Q8UUU6-F1
#
_entry.id   AF-A0A4Q8UUU6-F1
#
_cell.length_a   1.000
_cell.length_b   1.000
_cell.length_c   1.000
_cell.angle_alpha   90.00
_cell.angle_beta   90.00
_cell.angle_gamma   90.00
#
_symmetry.space_group_name_H-M   'P 1'
#
loop_
_entity.id
_entity.type
_entity.pdbx_description
1 polymer ?
#
loop_
_entity_poly.entity_id
_entity_poly.type
_entity_poly.pdbx_seq_one_letter_code
_entity_poly.pdbx_strand_id
1 'polypeptide(L)'
;MGGTVSVLIGVAVGVPAVTGFLANGESELSLLLSSLAFSLGGGYAVLFPGIRVCRGTLHILRDWKRHPLSGKALWILSHAVAVTGLAVCILAGGGSPSLPGLLVWLFMGPYLALTGWAAAVLGMAANVRLLAGELGANDNAGLPDDAKAPRR
;
A
#
# COMPACT_ATOMS: atom_id res chain seq x y z
N MET A 1 -12.75 -0.40 1.41
CA MET A 1 -13.08 -1.50 0.47
C MET A 1 -13.41 -0.99 -0.92
N GLY A 2 -14.26 0.03 -1.10
CA GLY A 2 -14.62 0.55 -2.43
C GLY A 2 -13.43 0.90 -3.35
N GLY A 3 -12.38 1.52 -2.79
CA GLY A 3 -11.15 1.80 -3.57
C GLY A 3 -10.42 0.53 -4.06
N THR A 4 -10.33 -0.52 -3.25
CA THR A 4 -9.75 -1.81 -3.67
C THR A 4 -10.55 -2.46 -4.78
N VAL A 5 -11.89 -2.45 -4.67
CA VAL A 5 -12.80 -2.99 -5.69
C VAL A 5 -12.65 -2.21 -6.99
N SER A 6 -12.56 -0.88 -6.90
CA SER A 6 -12.26 -0.01 -8.05
C SER A 6 -10.93 -0.38 -8.71
N VAL A 7 -9.87 -0.66 -7.94
CA VAL A 7 -8.59 -1.12 -8.51
C VAL A 7 -8.74 -2.46 -9.23
N LEU A 8 -9.45 -3.42 -8.65
CA LEU A 8 -9.66 -4.72 -9.29
C LEU A 8 -10.44 -4.60 -10.61
N ILE A 9 -11.47 -3.75 -10.65
CA ILE A 9 -12.21 -3.44 -11.87
C ILE A 9 -11.29 -2.77 -12.90
N GLY A 10 -10.49 -1.79 -12.46
CA GLY A 10 -9.50 -1.13 -13.32
C GLY A 10 -8.51 -2.11 -13.95
N VAL A 11 -7.97 -3.06 -13.17
CA VAL A 11 -7.05 -4.09 -13.68
C VAL A 11 -7.78 -5.06 -14.61
N ALA A 12 -8.98 -5.53 -14.25
CA ALA A 12 -9.75 -6.46 -15.08
C ALA A 12 -10.11 -5.87 -16.45
N VAL A 13 -10.39 -4.57 -16.51
CA VAL A 13 -10.65 -3.84 -17.76
C VAL A 13 -9.35 -3.49 -18.50
N GLY A 14 -8.26 -3.24 -17.77
CA GLY A 14 -6.96 -2.85 -18.33
C GLY A 14 -6.19 -4.00 -18.97
N VAL A 15 -6.29 -5.23 -18.44
CA VAL A 15 -5.60 -6.41 -18.97
C VAL A 15 -5.99 -6.67 -20.44
N PRO A 16 -7.28 -6.78 -20.81
CA PRO A 16 -7.71 -6.94 -22.21
C PRO A 16 -7.22 -5.81 -23.11
N ALA A 17 -7.23 -4.57 -22.62
CA ALA A 17 -6.81 -3.40 -23.40
C ALA A 17 -5.30 -3.40 -23.70
N VAL A 18 -4.47 -3.82 -22.74
CA VAL A 18 -3.02 -3.97 -22.91
C VAL A 18 -2.69 -5.18 -23.78
N THR A 19 -3.38 -6.31 -23.61
CA THR A 19 -3.18 -7.50 -24.46
C THR A 19 -3.63 -7.26 -25.90
N GLY A 20 -4.72 -6.53 -26.09
CA GLY A 20 -5.20 -6.12 -27.41
C GLY A 20 -4.21 -5.20 -28.12
N PHE A 21 -3.61 -4.26 -27.38
CA PHE A 21 -2.54 -3.40 -27.91
C PHE A 21 -1.31 -4.20 -28.36
N LEU A 22 -0.91 -5.20 -27.56
CA LEU A 22 0.19 -6.12 -27.88
C LEU A 22 -0.07 -6.97 -29.13
N ALA A 23 -1.32 -7.38 -29.36
CA ALA A 23 -1.70 -8.25 -30.47
C ALA A 23 -1.95 -7.49 -31.77
N ASN A 24 -2.61 -6.33 -31.70
CA ASN A 24 -3.17 -5.65 -32.86
C ASN A 24 -2.61 -4.23 -33.08
N GLY A 25 -1.77 -3.71 -32.18
CA GLY A 25 -1.23 -2.34 -32.25
C GLY A 25 -2.24 -1.22 -31.96
N GLU A 26 -3.53 -1.56 -31.81
CA GLU A 26 -4.62 -0.65 -31.46
C GLU A 26 -5.22 -1.05 -30.11
N SER A 27 -5.49 -0.07 -29.27
CA SER A 27 -6.21 -0.24 -28.01
C SER A 27 -7.34 0.77 -27.94
N GLU A 28 -8.52 0.34 -27.51
CA GLU A 28 -9.62 1.27 -27.29
C GLU A 28 -9.26 2.24 -26.15
N LEU A 29 -8.98 3.47 -26.54
CA LEU A 29 -8.60 4.56 -25.65
C LEU A 29 -9.62 4.76 -24.51
N SER A 30 -10.91 4.50 -24.77
CA SER A 30 -11.99 4.55 -23.78
C SER A 30 -11.85 3.49 -22.67
N LEU A 31 -11.49 2.25 -23.03
CA LEU A 31 -11.24 1.17 -22.08
C LEU A 31 -9.98 1.44 -21.26
N LEU A 32 -8.94 1.98 -21.90
CA LEU A 32 -7.71 2.39 -21.22
C LEU A 32 -7.94 3.54 -20.24
N LEU A 33 -8.67 4.59 -20.62
CA LEU A 33 -9.00 5.69 -19.72
C LEU A 33 -9.87 5.24 -18.56
N SER A 34 -10.85 4.37 -18.81
CA SER A 34 -11.72 3.84 -17.75
C SER A 34 -10.92 2.98 -16.78
N SER A 35 -10.10 2.06 -17.29
CA SER A 35 -9.18 1.26 -16.50
C SER A 35 -8.27 2.14 -15.64
N LEU A 36 -7.70 3.18 -16.24
CA LEU A 36 -6.79 4.12 -15.57
C LEU A 36 -7.50 4.91 -14.47
N ALA A 37 -8.70 5.42 -14.73
CA ALA A 37 -9.51 6.15 -13.75
C ALA A 37 -9.89 5.26 -12.55
N PHE A 38 -10.34 4.03 -12.81
CA PHE A 38 -10.71 3.08 -11.75
C PHE A 38 -9.49 2.57 -10.96
N SER A 39 -8.37 2.31 -11.64
CA SER A 39 -7.13 1.81 -11.05
C SER A 39 -6.43 2.87 -10.19
N LEU A 40 -6.22 4.08 -10.72
CA LEU A 40 -5.59 5.17 -9.98
C LEU A 40 -6.53 5.75 -8.93
N GLY A 41 -7.78 6.07 -9.31
CA GLY A 41 -8.77 6.62 -8.40
C GLY A 41 -9.03 5.69 -7.22
N GLY A 42 -9.15 4.38 -7.49
CA GLY A 42 -9.27 3.36 -6.46
C GLY A 42 -8.03 3.26 -5.57
N GLY A 43 -6.83 3.27 -6.17
CA GLY A 43 -5.57 3.21 -5.45
C GLY A 43 -5.37 4.39 -4.50
N TYR A 44 -5.62 5.62 -4.97
CA TYR A 44 -5.57 6.82 -4.14
C TYR A 44 -6.64 6.85 -3.06
N ALA A 45 -7.86 6.38 -3.36
CA ALA A 45 -8.94 6.27 -2.37
C ALA A 45 -8.59 5.32 -1.21
N VAL A 46 -7.68 4.36 -1.42
CA VAL A 46 -7.14 3.49 -0.35
C VAL A 46 -5.91 4.12 0.31
N LEU A 47 -5.02 4.72 -0.47
CA LEU A 47 -3.76 5.28 0.01
C LEU A 47 -3.96 6.47 0.96
N PHE A 48 -4.80 7.44 0.59
CA PHE A 48 -4.97 8.66 1.39
C PHE A 48 -5.49 8.39 2.81
N PRO A 49 -6.54 7.57 3.01
CA PRO A 49 -6.94 7.16 4.35
C PRO A 49 -5.85 6.37 5.08
N GLY A 50 -5.13 5.47 4.39
CA GLY A 50 -4.05 4.68 4.97
C GLY A 50 -2.92 5.55 5.54
N ILE A 51 -2.51 6.59 4.80
CA ILE A 51 -1.51 7.56 5.26
C ILE A 51 -2.04 8.43 6.40
N ARG A 52 -3.33 8.82 6.38
CA ARG A 52 -3.93 9.61 7.47
C ARG A 52 -3.91 8.87 8.81
N VAL A 53 -4.06 7.55 8.80
CA VAL A 53 -3.97 6.70 9.99
C VAL A 53 -2.52 6.61 10.52
N CYS A 54 -1.52 6.79 9.65
CA CYS A 54 -0.09 6.83 9.98
C CYS A 54 0.42 8.22 10.44
N ARG A 55 -0.45 9.12 10.92
CA ARG A 55 -0.02 10.48 11.33
C ARG A 55 0.99 10.50 12.49
N GLY A 56 1.16 9.41 13.23
CA GLY A 56 2.25 9.20 14.19
C GLY A 56 3.47 8.58 13.51
N THR A 57 4.68 8.97 13.94
CA THR A 57 5.98 8.64 13.34
C THR A 57 6.14 7.14 13.07
N LEU A 58 5.79 6.71 11.86
CA LEU A 58 5.79 5.30 11.47
C LEU A 58 7.21 4.88 11.09
N HIS A 59 8.00 4.41 12.06
CA HIS A 59 9.36 3.90 11.82
C HIS A 59 9.33 2.43 11.37
N ILE A 60 8.80 2.16 10.17
CA ILE A 60 8.64 0.80 9.60
C ILE A 60 9.93 -0.02 9.68
N LEU A 61 11.08 0.59 9.38
CA LEU A 61 12.38 -0.09 9.38
C LEU A 61 12.89 -0.41 10.80
N ARG A 62 12.57 0.42 11.80
CA ARG A 62 13.08 0.28 13.17
C ARG A 62 12.25 -0.72 13.98
N ASP A 63 10.94 -0.73 13.76
CA ASP A 63 10.00 -1.59 14.49
C ASP A 63 9.47 -2.78 13.67
N TRP A 64 10.18 -3.15 12.59
CA TRP A 64 9.78 -4.24 11.68
C TRP A 64 9.35 -5.49 12.43
N LYS A 65 10.17 -6.00 13.37
CA LYS A 65 9.83 -7.21 14.15
C LYS A 65 8.51 -7.09 14.89
N ARG A 66 8.18 -5.90 15.37
CA ARG A 66 6.97 -5.67 16.15
C ARG A 66 5.72 -5.54 15.27
N HIS A 67 5.81 -5.12 14.01
CA HIS A 67 4.61 -4.95 13.18
C HIS A 67 3.82 -6.26 12.92
N PRO A 68 2.48 -6.17 12.76
CA PRO A 68 1.62 -7.32 12.48
C PRO A 68 2.00 -8.00 11.16
N LEU A 69 1.87 -9.34 11.11
CA LEU A 69 2.21 -10.14 9.93
C LEU A 69 1.43 -9.71 8.69
N SER A 70 0.16 -9.33 8.83
CA SER A 70 -0.67 -8.84 7.73
C SER A 70 -0.14 -7.55 7.10
N GLY A 71 0.29 -6.57 7.91
CA GLY A 71 0.90 -5.33 7.44
C GLY A 71 2.23 -5.56 6.72
N LYS A 72 3.05 -6.49 7.23
CA LYS A 72 4.30 -6.91 6.59
C LYS A 72 4.05 -7.59 5.25
N ALA A 73 3.11 -8.52 5.19
CA ALA A 73 2.75 -9.23 3.97
C ALA A 73 2.26 -8.26 2.90
N LEU A 74 1.39 -7.31 3.24
CA LEU A 74 0.92 -6.26 2.34
C LEU A 74 2.07 -5.36 1.84
N TRP A 75 3.01 -5.01 2.71
CA TRP A 75 4.19 -4.22 2.35
C TRP A 75 5.15 -4.96 1.42
N ILE A 76 5.41 -6.24 1.69
CA ILE A 76 6.24 -7.09 0.82
C ILE A 76 5.53 -7.28 -0.53
N LEU A 77 4.22 -7.51 -0.51
CA LEU A 77 3.43 -7.70 -1.73
C LEU A 77 3.40 -6.42 -2.58
N SER A 78 3.34 -5.23 -1.98
CA SER A 78 3.42 -3.97 -2.76
C SER A 78 4.78 -3.83 -3.45
N HIS A 79 5.87 -4.18 -2.77
CA HIS A 79 7.21 -4.20 -3.37
C HIS A 79 7.34 -5.25 -4.47
N ALA A 80 6.80 -6.45 -4.25
CA ALA A 80 6.78 -7.49 -5.26
C ALA A 80 6.03 -7.05 -6.53
N VAL A 81 4.88 -6.38 -6.38
CA VAL A 81 4.12 -5.80 -7.50
C VAL A 81 4.94 -4.72 -8.21
N ALA A 82 5.62 -3.83 -7.48
CA ALA A 82 6.47 -2.80 -8.08
C ALA A 82 7.66 -3.38 -8.85
N VAL A 83 8.36 -4.36 -8.27
CA VAL A 83 9.50 -5.04 -8.92
C VAL A 83 9.05 -5.82 -10.15
N THR A 84 7.91 -6.52 -10.05
CA THR A 84 7.33 -7.26 -11.18
C THR A 84 6.93 -6.30 -12.30
N GLY A 85 6.25 -5.20 -11.97
CA GLY A 85 5.87 -4.17 -12.93
C GLY A 85 7.08 -3.55 -13.62
N LEU A 86 8.14 -3.25 -12.87
CA LEU A 86 9.40 -2.74 -13.42
C LEU A 86 10.04 -3.74 -14.38
N ALA A 87 10.16 -5.01 -14.00
CA ALA A 87 10.73 -6.05 -14.84
C ALA A 87 9.94 -6.20 -16.16
N VAL A 88 8.60 -6.21 -16.08
CA VAL A 88 7.73 -6.28 -17.25
C VAL A 88 7.88 -5.04 -18.14
N CYS A 89 8.03 -3.84 -17.55
CA CYS A 89 8.27 -2.60 -18.31
C CYS A 89 9.62 -2.61 -19.03
N ILE A 90 10.68 -3.12 -18.39
CA ILE A 90 12.01 -3.25 -19.02
C ILE A 90 11.95 -4.20 -20.21
N LEU A 91 11.30 -5.36 -20.05
CA LEU A 91 11.13 -6.33 -21.13
C LEU A 91 10.31 -5.74 -22.29
N ALA A 92 9.24 -5.02 -21.98
CA ALA A 92 8.36 -4.43 -22.99
C ALA A 92 8.99 -3.24 -23.73
N GLY A 93 9.88 -2.49 -23.06
CA GLY A 93 10.61 -1.38 -23.66
C GLY A 93 11.54 -1.79 -24.81
N GLY A 94 11.92 -3.07 -24.88
CA GLY A 94 12.66 -3.62 -26.02
C GLY A 94 11.81 -3.79 -27.30
N GLY A 95 10.48 -3.85 -27.18
CA GLY A 95 9.57 -4.10 -28.31
C GLY A 95 8.82 -2.87 -28.80
N SER A 96 8.37 -1.99 -27.91
CA SER A 96 7.74 -0.71 -28.30
C SER A 96 7.89 0.35 -27.21
N PRO A 97 8.23 1.61 -27.55
CA PRO A 97 8.49 2.67 -26.57
C PRO A 97 7.24 3.14 -25.80
N SER A 98 6.03 2.86 -26.30
CA SER A 98 4.74 3.24 -25.70
C SER A 98 4.20 2.21 -24.70
N LEU A 99 4.65 0.94 -24.77
CA LEU A 99 4.22 -0.16 -23.90
C LEU A 99 4.56 0.06 -22.41
N PRO A 100 5.76 0.54 -22.04
CA PRO A 100 6.10 0.78 -20.64
C PRO A 100 5.15 1.76 -19.98
N GLY A 101 4.72 2.80 -20.71
CA GLY A 101 3.74 3.75 -20.21
C GLY A 101 2.45 3.06 -19.79
N LEU A 102 1.86 2.26 -20.67
CA LEU A 102 0.62 1.52 -20.42
C LEU A 102 0.75 0.53 -19.25
N LEU A 103 1.87 -0.20 -19.19
CA LEU A 103 2.12 -1.20 -18.16
C LEU A 103 2.30 -0.57 -16.78
N VAL A 104 3.03 0.55 -16.68
CA VAL A 104 3.23 1.27 -15.41
C VAL A 104 1.88 1.58 -14.76
N TRP A 105 0.90 2.08 -15.51
CA TRP A 105 -0.42 2.42 -14.96
C TRP A 105 -1.19 1.20 -14.45
N LEU A 106 -1.07 0.05 -15.11
CA LEU A 106 -1.71 -1.21 -14.70
C LEU A 106 -1.18 -1.71 -13.36
N PHE A 107 0.12 -1.55 -13.12
CA PHE A 107 0.77 -1.95 -11.86
C PHE A 107 0.63 -0.89 -10.76
N MET A 108 0.46 0.39 -11.11
CA MET A 108 0.38 1.48 -10.14
C MET A 108 -0.86 1.42 -9.25
N GLY A 109 -2.05 1.11 -9.77
CA GLY A 109 -3.26 1.01 -8.93
C GLY A 109 -3.16 -0.08 -7.84
N PRO A 110 -2.80 -1.33 -8.19
CA PRO A 110 -2.54 -2.40 -7.22
C PRO A 110 -1.45 -2.04 -6.22
N TYR A 111 -0.35 -1.44 -6.68
CA TYR A 111 0.71 -0.95 -5.81
C TYR A 111 0.19 0.08 -4.79
N LEU A 112 -0.56 1.09 -5.25
CA LEU A 112 -1.13 2.14 -4.38
C LEU A 112 -2.13 1.56 -3.39
N ALA A 113 -2.99 0.63 -3.82
CA ALA A 113 -3.95 -0.04 -2.94
C ALA A 113 -3.26 -0.87 -1.86
N LEU A 114 -2.28 -1.71 -2.24
CA LEU A 114 -1.51 -2.53 -1.30
C LEU A 114 -0.73 -1.66 -0.31
N THR A 115 -0.11 -0.58 -0.80
CA THR A 115 0.64 0.37 0.04
C THR A 115 -0.28 1.12 0.99
N GLY A 116 -1.48 1.51 0.54
CA GLY A 116 -2.49 2.13 1.40
C GLY A 116 -3.00 1.22 2.50
N TRP A 117 -3.27 -0.05 2.20
CA TRP A 117 -3.62 -1.05 3.20
C TRP A 117 -2.47 -1.37 4.16
N ALA A 118 -1.25 -1.50 3.64
CA ALA A 118 -0.06 -1.68 4.47
C ALA A 118 0.09 -0.52 5.45
N ALA A 119 0.00 0.73 4.97
CA ALA A 119 0.03 1.92 5.81
C ALA A 119 -1.08 1.89 6.87
N ALA A 120 -2.34 1.64 6.49
CA ALA A 120 -3.45 1.59 7.44
C ALA A 120 -3.23 0.57 8.57
N VAL A 121 -2.80 -0.65 8.23
CA VAL A 121 -2.60 -1.75 9.19
C VAL A 121 -1.39 -1.47 10.09
N LEU A 122 -0.27 -1.00 9.52
CA LEU A 122 0.92 -0.67 10.29
C LEU A 122 0.68 0.54 11.20
N GLY A 123 -0.04 1.55 10.72
CA GLY A 123 -0.43 2.75 11.46
C GLY A 123 -1.39 2.47 12.60
N MET A 124 -2.43 1.66 12.38
CA MET A 124 -3.31 1.20 13.47
C MET A 124 -2.53 0.46 14.55
N ALA A 125 -1.64 -0.45 14.16
CA ALA A 125 -0.82 -1.19 15.12
C ALA A 125 0.14 -0.28 15.91
N ALA A 126 0.65 0.79 15.31
CA ALA A 126 1.46 1.78 16.00
C ALA A 126 0.63 2.63 16.98
N ASN A 127 -0.55 3.10 16.57
CA ASN A 127 -1.43 3.90 17.44
C ASN A 127 -1.94 3.12 18.66
N VAL A 128 -2.32 1.84 18.48
CA VAL A 128 -2.73 0.97 19.60
C VAL A 128 -1.61 0.80 20.62
N ARG A 129 -0.34 0.75 20.17
CA ARG A 129 0.81 0.66 21.08
C ARG A 129 1.10 1.94 21.83
N LEU A 130 1.00 3.07 21.14
CA LEU A 130 1.15 4.37 21.79
C LEU A 130 0.08 4.53 22.87
N LEU A 131 -1.17 4.21 22.56
CA LEU A 131 -2.27 4.26 23.52
C LEU A 131 -2.07 3.29 24.70
N ALA A 132 -1.60 2.06 24.44
CA ALA A 132 -1.30 1.09 25.50
C ALA A 132 -0.11 1.52 26.38
N GLY A 133 0.90 2.16 25.79
CA GLY A 133 2.05 2.72 26.52
C GLY A 133 1.67 3.91 27.38
N GLU A 134 0.79 4.79 26.89
CA GLU A 134 0.24 5.93 27.66
C GLU A 134 -0.66 5.46 28.81
N LEU A 135 -1.52 4.46 28.60
CA LEU A 135 -2.32 3.88 29.68
C LEU A 135 -1.43 3.20 30.74
N GLY A 136 -0.42 2.43 30.33
CA GLY A 136 0.52 1.78 31.26
C GLY A 136 1.42 2.77 32.01
N ALA A 137 1.70 3.94 31.44
CA ALA A 137 2.41 5.01 32.13
C ALA A 137 1.53 5.70 33.19
N ASN A 138 0.23 5.88 32.93
CA ASN A 138 -0.72 6.44 33.88
C ASN A 138 -1.07 5.49 35.04
N ASP A 139 -1.14 4.18 34.81
CA ASP A 139 -1.32 3.20 35.89
C ASP A 139 -0.12 3.17 36.87
N ASN A 140 1.09 3.45 36.37
CA ASN A 140 2.29 3.57 37.21
C ASN A 140 2.43 4.93 37.90
N ALA A 141 1.67 5.95 37.49
CA ALA A 141 1.63 7.25 38.15
C ALA A 141 0.72 7.26 39.40
N GLY A 142 -0.04 6.19 39.62
CA GLY A 142 -0.88 5.98 40.81
C GLY A 142 -0.21 5.18 41.92
N LEU A 143 1.03 4.70 41.74
CA LEU A 143 1.74 4.00 42.81
C LEU A 143 2.45 5.03 43.71
N PRO A 144 2.06 5.15 44.99
CA PRO A 144 2.70 6.10 45.90
C PRO A 144 4.19 5.75 46.05
N ASP A 145 5.05 6.78 46.12
CA ASP A 145 6.53 6.70 46.09
C ASP A 145 7.13 5.83 47.22
N ASP A 146 6.32 5.44 48.19
CA ASP A 146 6.62 4.59 49.35
C ASP A 146 6.92 3.12 48.99
N ALA A 147 6.65 2.68 47.76
CA ALA A 147 6.99 1.32 47.30
C ALA A 147 8.40 1.19 46.70
N LYS A 148 9.17 2.28 46.56
CA LYS A 148 10.60 2.18 46.19
C LYS A 148 11.41 1.67 47.39
N ALA A 149 11.59 0.35 47.46
CA ALA A 149 12.54 -0.26 48.37
C ALA A 149 13.92 0.43 48.22
N PRO A 150 14.60 0.77 49.34
CA PRO A 150 15.88 1.44 49.28
C PRO A 150 16.90 0.52 48.60
N ARG A 151 17.50 1.02 47.51
CA ARG A 151 18.70 0.40 46.94
C ARG A 151 19.80 0.45 48.00
N ARG A 152 20.08 -0.70 48.61
CA ARG A 152 21.38 -0.98 49.22
C ARG A 152 22.27 -1.66 48.20
#